data_AF-A0A383ANU9-F1
#
_entry.id   AF-A0A383ANU9-F1
#
_cell.length_a   1.000
_cell.length_b   1.000
_cell.length_c   1.000
_cell.angle_alpha   90.00
_cell.angle_beta   90.00
_cell.angle_gamma   90.00
#
_symmetry.space_group_name_H-M   'P 1'
#
loop_
_entity.id
_entity.type
_entity.pdbx_description
1 polymer ?
#
loop_
_entity_poly.entity_id
_entity_poly.type
_entity_poly.pdbx_seq_one_letter_code
_entity_poly.pdbx_strand_id
1 'polypeptide(L)'
;GDFNNDLIPDIYLAGIGMSRGLDVVSNIFGDTMQNSGLEFCDTGRTLLDRKTCHQLNLLTTLLNPEKQDITEHCTPLENPQWIKECMVTRMVLVALSRKTPSLCEKILQPFALNRIYCQKFFQAEHLEFSRENEIPMQTQFNLLLSGQADHTFRDVSEKAKISTAEWSWNARFADLDNDEWQDLFVVNGVPITQEFASNNFFHNQNGKSFAPSQVEFGLDDHDHSSSYTYIDIDRDGDLDIIANTLYSPF
;
A
#
# COMPACT_ATOMS: atom_id res chain seq x y z
N GLY A 1 0.20 -20.62 -6.88
CA GLY A 1 1.19 -21.08 -7.85
C GLY A 1 1.59 -22.47 -7.44
N ASP A 2 2.79 -22.87 -7.79
CA ASP A 2 3.50 -24.03 -7.26
C ASP A 2 4.94 -23.55 -7.11
N PHE A 3 5.29 -23.03 -5.93
CA PHE A 3 6.58 -22.37 -5.76
C PHE A 3 7.71 -23.38 -5.58
N ASN A 4 7.39 -24.60 -5.17
CA ASN A 4 8.37 -25.65 -4.83
C ASN A 4 8.40 -26.80 -5.85
N ASN A 5 7.63 -26.68 -6.95
CA ASN A 5 7.51 -27.63 -8.04
C ASN A 5 7.11 -29.04 -7.58
N ASP A 6 6.27 -29.14 -6.54
CA ASP A 6 5.77 -30.42 -6.03
C ASP A 6 4.47 -30.88 -6.71
N LEU A 7 3.98 -30.10 -7.68
CA LEU A 7 2.73 -30.29 -8.43
C LEU A 7 1.46 -30.15 -7.58
N ILE A 8 1.58 -29.60 -6.38
CA ILE A 8 0.47 -29.29 -5.48
C ILE A 8 0.33 -27.76 -5.39
N PRO A 9 -0.86 -27.21 -5.67
CA PRO A 9 -1.04 -25.76 -5.66
C PRO A 9 -0.79 -25.12 -4.28
N ASP A 10 -0.01 -24.05 -4.27
CA ASP A 10 0.19 -23.15 -3.14
C ASP A 10 -0.66 -21.87 -3.28
N ILE A 11 -1.00 -21.28 -2.15
CA ILE A 11 -1.80 -20.05 -2.06
C ILE A 11 -0.96 -18.97 -1.38
N TYR A 12 -0.83 -17.82 -2.05
CA TYR A 12 -0.34 -16.61 -1.41
C TYR A 12 -1.51 -15.64 -1.17
N LEU A 13 -1.67 -15.18 0.06
CA LEU A 13 -2.67 -14.18 0.44
C LEU A 13 -1.96 -12.84 0.65
N ALA A 14 -2.22 -11.92 -0.28
CA ALA A 14 -1.80 -10.53 -0.17
C ALA A 14 -2.59 -9.83 0.95
N GLY A 15 -1.86 -9.32 1.94
CA GLY A 15 -2.38 -8.61 3.10
C GLY A 15 -1.55 -7.37 3.41
N ILE A 16 -1.61 -6.90 4.65
CA ILE A 16 -0.84 -5.73 5.10
C ILE A 16 0.35 -6.20 5.94
N GLY A 17 1.39 -6.76 5.33
CA GLY A 17 2.55 -7.30 6.06
C GLY A 17 3.76 -6.38 5.97
N MET A 18 3.85 -5.38 6.85
CA MET A 18 4.92 -4.37 6.80
C MET A 18 6.25 -4.89 7.36
N SER A 19 7.35 -4.70 6.62
CA SER A 19 8.67 -5.21 6.99
C SER A 19 9.25 -4.63 8.28
N ARG A 20 8.75 -3.48 8.74
CA ARG A 20 9.23 -2.77 9.94
C ARG A 20 8.34 -2.93 11.18
N GLY A 21 7.21 -3.64 11.09
CA GLY A 21 6.23 -3.75 12.18
C GLY A 21 5.45 -2.45 12.46
N LEU A 22 4.27 -2.53 13.11
CA LEU A 22 3.36 -1.38 13.23
C LEU A 22 3.74 -0.33 14.25
N ASP A 23 4.50 -0.69 15.29
CA ASP A 23 5.02 0.31 16.23
C ASP A 23 5.99 1.26 15.51
N VAL A 24 6.63 0.77 14.45
CA VAL A 24 7.41 1.58 13.54
C VAL A 24 6.50 2.30 12.55
N VAL A 25 5.31 1.83 12.19
CA VAL A 25 4.36 2.60 11.34
C VAL A 25 4.02 3.95 11.94
N SER A 26 3.78 4.03 13.25
CA SER A 26 3.61 5.31 13.94
C SER A 26 4.85 6.24 13.91
N ASN A 27 6.04 5.69 13.60
CA ASN A 27 7.33 6.41 13.44
C ASN A 27 7.90 6.37 12.00
N ILE A 28 7.27 5.66 11.06
CA ILE A 28 7.56 5.60 9.61
C ILE A 28 7.24 6.97 9.01
N PHE A 29 6.48 7.75 9.74
CA PHE A 29 6.19 9.15 9.52
C PHE A 29 7.36 10.13 9.83
N GLY A 30 8.58 9.64 10.09
CA GLY A 30 9.78 10.48 10.21
C GLY A 30 10.33 11.03 8.88
N ASP A 31 11.38 11.85 8.96
CA ASP A 31 12.00 12.58 7.83
C ASP A 31 12.50 11.65 6.70
N THR A 32 12.91 10.42 7.04
CA THR A 32 13.52 9.46 6.09
C THR A 32 12.56 9.03 4.97
N MET A 33 11.25 8.98 5.21
CA MET A 33 10.24 8.59 4.21
C MET A 33 9.64 9.79 3.44
N GLN A 34 9.73 11.00 4.01
CA GLN A 34 9.38 12.22 3.29
C GLN A 34 10.33 12.43 2.09
N ASN A 35 11.59 12.00 2.25
CA ASN A 35 12.59 12.07 1.19
C ASN A 35 12.41 11.01 0.10
N SER A 36 11.96 9.79 0.41
CA SER A 36 11.86 8.72 -0.62
C SER A 36 10.88 9.06 -1.74
N GLY A 37 9.75 9.69 -1.41
CA GLY A 37 8.80 10.17 -2.41
C GLY A 37 9.32 11.31 -3.26
N LEU A 38 10.06 12.25 -2.65
CA LEU A 38 10.65 13.39 -3.36
C LEU A 38 11.80 12.94 -4.27
N GLU A 39 12.65 12.05 -3.75
CA GLU A 39 13.72 11.38 -4.48
C GLU A 39 13.14 10.60 -5.66
N PHE A 40 12.07 9.82 -5.45
CA PHE A 40 11.39 9.09 -6.52
C PHE A 40 10.84 10.03 -7.61
N CYS A 41 10.15 11.12 -7.23
CA CYS A 41 9.70 12.14 -8.19
C CYS A 41 10.87 12.75 -8.99
N ASP A 42 12.06 12.85 -8.38
CA ASP A 42 13.27 13.39 -9.01
C ASP A 42 14.02 12.38 -9.88
N THR A 43 13.82 11.07 -9.68
CA THR A 43 14.39 10.02 -10.54
C THR A 43 13.82 10.02 -11.96
N GLY A 44 12.60 10.55 -12.14
CA GLY A 44 11.87 10.49 -13.41
C GLY A 44 11.35 9.09 -13.78
N ARG A 45 11.32 8.15 -12.83
CA ARG A 45 10.79 6.79 -13.03
C ARG A 45 9.26 6.71 -12.95
N THR A 46 8.61 7.66 -12.28
CA THR A 46 7.14 7.74 -12.20
C THR A 46 6.51 8.10 -13.56
N LEU A 47 5.28 7.65 -13.81
CA LEU A 47 4.51 8.07 -15.00
C LEU A 47 4.05 9.54 -14.91
N LEU A 48 4.05 10.13 -13.72
CA LEU A 48 3.68 11.54 -13.53
C LEU A 48 4.81 12.46 -13.96
N ASP A 49 4.46 13.62 -14.53
CA ASP A 49 5.46 14.67 -14.68
C ASP A 49 5.95 15.15 -13.30
N ARG A 50 7.20 15.60 -13.25
CA ARG A 50 7.85 16.00 -11.99
C ARG A 50 7.01 16.98 -11.18
N LYS A 51 6.39 17.99 -11.80
CA LYS A 51 5.60 18.99 -11.07
C LYS A 51 4.38 18.33 -10.42
N THR A 52 3.67 17.49 -11.17
CA THR A 52 2.48 16.77 -10.66
C THR A 52 2.84 15.78 -9.56
N CYS A 53 3.95 15.04 -9.70
CA CYS A 53 4.43 14.11 -8.66
C CYS A 53 4.73 14.85 -7.35
N HIS A 54 5.46 15.96 -7.42
CA HIS A 54 5.77 16.80 -6.25
C HIS A 54 4.51 17.41 -5.62
N GLN A 55 3.54 17.83 -6.43
CA GLN A 55 2.25 18.35 -5.93
C GLN A 55 1.43 17.27 -5.21
N LEU A 56 1.38 16.06 -5.76
CA LEU A 56 0.69 14.93 -5.13
C LEU A 56 1.37 14.55 -3.82
N ASN A 57 2.71 14.48 -3.82
CA ASN A 57 3.51 14.23 -2.63
C ASN A 57 3.22 15.27 -1.53
N LEU A 58 3.24 16.56 -1.87
CA LEU A 58 2.88 17.64 -0.95
C LEU A 58 1.46 17.48 -0.38
N LEU A 59 0.48 17.18 -1.23
CA LEU A 59 -0.91 17.03 -0.79
C LEU A 59 -1.08 15.85 0.16
N THR A 60 -0.48 14.69 -0.14
CA THR A 60 -0.52 13.51 0.73
C THR A 60 0.16 13.78 2.08
N THR A 61 1.25 14.55 2.11
CA THR A 61 1.89 14.98 3.37
C THR A 61 0.93 15.81 4.21
N LEU A 62 0.30 16.83 3.62
CA LEU A 62 -0.62 17.72 4.31
C LEU A 62 -1.87 17.00 4.84
N LEU A 63 -2.34 15.99 4.12
CA LEU A 63 -3.54 15.22 4.46
C LEU A 63 -3.25 14.01 5.36
N ASN A 64 -2.00 13.69 5.67
CA ASN A 64 -1.67 12.60 6.57
C ASN A 64 -2.16 12.92 8.01
N PRO A 65 -3.09 12.15 8.60
CA PRO A 65 -3.66 12.41 9.93
C PRO A 65 -2.66 12.25 11.09
N GLU A 66 -1.56 11.52 10.89
CA GLU A 66 -0.56 11.24 11.92
C GLU A 66 0.58 12.28 11.93
N LYS A 67 0.85 12.94 10.79
CA LYS A 67 1.83 14.03 10.66
C LYS A 67 1.22 15.42 10.78
N GLN A 68 0.02 15.57 11.36
CA GLN A 68 -0.63 16.88 11.47
C GLN A 68 0.01 17.74 12.57
N ASP A 69 1.27 18.12 12.35
CA ASP A 69 1.79 19.33 12.94
C ASP A 69 0.87 20.48 12.48
N ILE A 70 0.31 21.17 13.47
CA ILE A 70 -0.60 22.29 13.27
C ILE A 70 0.09 23.49 12.59
N THR A 71 1.43 23.47 12.52
CA THR A 71 2.25 24.49 11.87
C THR A 71 2.42 24.27 10.37
N GLU A 72 2.27 23.04 9.87
CA GLU A 72 2.18 22.80 8.43
C GLU A 72 0.81 23.30 7.95
N HIS A 73 0.84 24.27 7.03
CA HIS A 73 -0.37 24.88 6.48
C HIS A 73 -0.57 24.41 5.03
N CYS A 74 -1.80 24.40 4.55
CA CYS A 74 -2.08 24.11 3.14
C CYS A 74 -1.61 25.25 2.20
N THR A 75 -0.93 26.27 2.72
CA THR A 75 -0.44 27.45 2.00
C THR A 75 0.58 27.18 0.89
N PRO A 76 1.38 26.07 0.91
CA PRO A 76 2.20 25.72 -0.24
C PRO A 76 1.42 25.31 -1.49
N LEU A 77 0.10 25.05 -1.40
CA LEU A 77 -0.74 24.82 -2.57
C LEU A 77 -0.93 26.14 -3.34
N GLU A 78 -0.57 26.16 -4.63
CA GLU A 78 -0.62 27.38 -5.47
C GLU A 78 -2.06 27.90 -5.70
N ASN A 79 -3.07 27.03 -5.62
CA ASN A 79 -4.46 27.35 -5.95
C ASN A 79 -5.29 27.69 -4.68
N PRO A 80 -5.91 28.89 -4.58
CA PRO A 80 -6.71 29.29 -3.42
C PRO A 80 -7.88 28.37 -3.07
N GLN A 81 -8.47 27.71 -4.06
CA GLN A 81 -9.54 26.73 -3.83
C GLN A 81 -8.98 25.45 -3.21
N TRP A 82 -7.84 24.96 -3.70
CA TRP A 82 -7.17 23.78 -3.12
C TRP A 82 -6.69 24.02 -1.70
N ILE A 83 -6.21 25.25 -1.38
CA ILE A 83 -5.88 25.62 0.00
C ILE A 83 -7.11 25.42 0.91
N LYS A 84 -8.29 25.90 0.50
CA LYS A 84 -9.52 25.77 1.29
C LYS A 84 -9.96 24.31 1.42
N GLU A 85 -9.96 23.56 0.33
CA GLU A 85 -10.30 22.14 0.30
C GLU A 85 -9.37 21.33 1.22
N CYS A 86 -8.06 21.51 1.10
CA CYS A 86 -7.07 20.89 1.97
C CYS A 86 -7.31 21.24 3.44
N MET A 87 -7.55 22.51 3.79
CA MET A 87 -7.81 22.90 5.18
C MET A 87 -9.09 22.26 5.74
N VAL A 88 -10.15 22.15 4.93
CA VAL A 88 -11.40 21.49 5.35
C VAL A 88 -11.22 19.99 5.51
N THR A 89 -10.57 19.32 4.56
CA THR A 89 -10.26 17.89 4.67
C THR A 89 -9.42 17.61 5.91
N ARG A 90 -8.40 18.42 6.18
CA ARG A 90 -7.62 18.33 7.43
C ARG A 90 -8.49 18.52 8.66
N MET A 91 -9.40 19.50 8.69
CA MET A 91 -10.32 19.67 9.81
C MET A 91 -11.20 18.43 10.05
N VAL A 92 -11.68 17.78 8.99
CA VAL A 92 -12.40 16.50 9.11
C VAL A 92 -11.49 15.45 9.72
N LEU A 93 -10.30 15.23 9.16
CA LEU A 93 -9.35 14.23 9.64
C LEU A 93 -8.95 14.45 11.11
N VAL A 94 -8.67 15.70 11.51
CA VAL A 94 -8.39 16.06 12.91
C VAL A 94 -9.60 15.74 13.80
N ALA A 95 -10.81 16.08 13.36
CA ALA A 95 -12.03 15.80 14.10
C ALA A 95 -12.14 14.30 14.38
N LEU A 96 -12.00 13.48 13.33
CA LEU A 96 -12.09 12.02 13.41
C LEU A 96 -10.99 11.43 14.31
N SER A 97 -9.73 11.77 14.06
CA SER A 97 -8.56 11.27 14.80
C SER A 97 -8.62 11.63 16.28
N ARG A 98 -8.92 12.90 16.61
CA ARG A 98 -9.02 13.39 18.00
C ARG A 98 -10.40 13.16 18.62
N LYS A 99 -11.31 12.44 17.94
CA LYS A 99 -12.69 12.18 18.38
C LYS A 99 -13.43 13.44 18.86
N THR A 100 -13.26 14.56 18.15
CA THR A 100 -13.79 15.88 18.53
C THR A 100 -14.88 16.35 17.56
N PRO A 101 -16.16 15.99 17.77
CA PRO A 101 -17.24 16.27 16.82
C PRO A 101 -17.55 17.76 16.63
N SER A 102 -17.23 18.60 17.63
CA SER A 102 -17.42 20.06 17.54
C SER A 102 -16.58 20.73 16.45
N LEU A 103 -15.50 20.09 16.00
CA LEU A 103 -14.72 20.58 14.86
C LEU A 103 -15.49 20.47 13.54
N CYS A 104 -16.39 19.49 13.40
CA CYS A 104 -17.23 19.37 12.20
C CYS A 104 -18.16 20.59 12.04
N GLU A 105 -18.64 21.18 13.14
CA GLU A 105 -19.54 22.35 13.11
C GLU A 105 -18.85 23.61 12.57
N LYS A 106 -17.51 23.66 12.69
CA LYS A 106 -16.69 24.76 12.17
C LYS A 106 -16.51 24.71 10.65
N ILE A 107 -16.91 23.62 9.99
CA ILE A 107 -16.88 23.51 8.53
C ILE A 107 -18.09 24.25 7.96
N LEU A 108 -17.84 25.34 7.25
CA LEU A 108 -18.87 26.25 6.72
C LEU A 108 -19.02 26.10 5.19
N GLN A 109 -19.99 26.84 4.62
CA GLN A 109 -20.18 26.89 3.17
C GLN A 109 -18.91 27.36 2.44
N PRO A 110 -18.62 26.85 1.23
CA PRO A 110 -19.44 25.92 0.43
C PRO A 110 -19.30 24.43 0.79
N PHE A 111 -18.55 24.07 1.83
CA PHE A 111 -18.18 22.68 2.17
C PHE A 111 -19.21 21.95 3.03
N ALA A 112 -20.49 22.17 2.75
CA ALA A 112 -21.57 21.55 3.52
C ALA A 112 -21.53 20.01 3.48
N LEU A 113 -21.08 19.42 2.37
CA LEU A 113 -20.93 17.97 2.23
C LEU A 113 -19.88 17.40 3.19
N ASN A 114 -18.70 18.01 3.27
CA ASN A 114 -17.64 17.61 4.21
C ASN A 114 -18.12 17.70 5.65
N ARG A 115 -18.88 18.75 6.01
CA ARG A 115 -19.50 18.86 7.33
C ARG A 115 -20.43 17.68 7.61
N ILE A 116 -21.35 17.38 6.68
CA ILE A 116 -22.32 16.30 6.84
C ILE A 116 -21.60 14.96 6.99
N TYR A 117 -20.61 14.68 6.14
CA TYR A 117 -19.77 13.49 6.22
C TYR A 117 -19.11 13.36 7.59
N CYS A 118 -18.43 14.43 8.05
CA CYS A 118 -17.76 14.48 9.35
C CYS A 118 -18.73 14.19 10.50
N GLN A 119 -19.92 14.80 10.50
CA GLN A 119 -20.95 14.57 11.52
C GLN A 119 -21.51 13.15 11.48
N LYS A 120 -21.72 12.59 10.29
CA LYS A 120 -22.29 11.25 10.11
C LYS A 120 -21.35 10.17 10.63
N PHE A 121 -20.05 10.35 10.51
CA PHE A 121 -19.08 9.44 11.10
C PHE A 121 -19.31 9.26 12.62
N PHE A 122 -19.56 10.34 13.36
CA PHE A 122 -19.81 10.28 14.81
C PHE A 122 -21.21 9.78 15.20
N GLN A 123 -22.14 9.75 14.24
CA GLN A 123 -23.48 9.20 14.43
C GLN A 123 -23.57 7.71 14.07
N ALA A 124 -22.52 7.15 13.47
CA ALA A 124 -22.49 5.75 13.09
C ALA A 124 -22.53 4.88 14.34
N GLU A 125 -23.49 3.95 14.38
CA GLU A 125 -23.61 2.98 15.46
C GLU A 125 -22.60 1.86 15.22
N HIS A 126 -21.67 1.67 16.16
CA HIS A 126 -20.75 0.55 16.12
C HIS A 126 -21.43 -0.67 16.75
N LEU A 127 -21.80 -1.64 15.91
CA LEU A 127 -22.33 -2.92 16.38
C LEU A 127 -21.23 -3.70 17.10
N GLU A 128 -21.48 -4.09 18.35
CA GLU A 128 -20.61 -5.02 19.06
C GLU A 128 -21.01 -6.47 18.75
N PHE A 129 -20.10 -7.21 18.15
CA PHE A 129 -20.26 -8.64 17.87
C PHE A 129 -19.51 -9.47 18.92
N SER A 130 -20.10 -10.59 19.37
CA SER A 130 -19.42 -11.55 20.24
C SER A 130 -18.34 -12.29 19.45
N ARG A 131 -17.10 -12.27 19.97
CA ARG A 131 -15.93 -12.90 19.34
C ARG A 131 -15.53 -14.24 19.93
N GLU A 132 -16.32 -14.80 20.87
CA GLU A 132 -15.94 -16.01 21.62
C GLU A 132 -15.67 -17.26 20.75
N ASN A 133 -16.28 -17.33 19.56
CA ASN A 133 -16.12 -18.46 18.64
C ASN A 133 -15.52 -18.04 17.28
N GLU A 134 -14.94 -16.84 17.19
CA GLU A 134 -14.33 -16.39 15.94
C GLU A 134 -12.98 -17.06 15.72
N ILE A 135 -12.71 -17.44 14.46
CA ILE A 135 -11.37 -17.82 14.04
C ILE A 135 -10.49 -16.56 14.21
N PRO A 136 -9.37 -16.64 14.97
CA PRO A 136 -8.51 -15.48 15.16
C PRO A 136 -8.07 -14.92 13.82
N MET A 137 -8.46 -13.69 13.54
CA MET A 137 -7.96 -12.97 12.38
C MET A 137 -6.48 -12.68 12.64
N GLN A 138 -5.61 -13.33 11.87
CA GLN A 138 -4.23 -12.88 11.82
C GLN A 138 -4.26 -11.54 11.08
N THR A 139 -3.88 -10.49 11.79
CA THR A 139 -3.76 -9.16 11.21
C THR A 139 -2.30 -8.94 10.85
N GLN A 140 -2.10 -8.20 9.78
CA GLN A 140 -0.82 -7.56 9.48
C GLN A 140 0.32 -8.49 9.03
N PHE A 141 -0.01 -9.45 8.17
CA PHE A 141 0.93 -10.39 7.59
C PHE A 141 0.52 -10.70 6.16
N ASN A 142 1.49 -11.08 5.34
CA ASN A 142 1.23 -11.82 4.12
C ASN A 142 1.40 -13.32 4.41
N LEU A 143 0.60 -14.15 3.74
CA LEU A 143 0.57 -15.59 4.01
C LEU A 143 0.92 -16.39 2.78
N LEU A 144 1.93 -17.25 2.90
CA LEU A 144 2.18 -18.35 1.96
C LEU A 144 1.73 -19.66 2.59
N LEU A 145 0.66 -20.21 2.04
CA LEU A 145 0.12 -21.53 2.37
C LEU A 145 0.63 -22.54 1.35
N SER A 146 1.46 -23.47 1.80
CA SER A 146 1.93 -24.57 0.96
C SER A 146 0.92 -25.71 0.95
N GLY A 147 0.51 -26.14 -0.25
CA GLY A 147 -0.40 -27.25 -0.44
C GLY A 147 0.23 -28.58 -0.02
N GLN A 148 -0.56 -29.52 0.48
CA GLN A 148 -0.09 -30.84 0.89
C GLN A 148 -0.86 -31.95 0.14
N ALA A 149 -0.26 -33.13 0.05
CA ALA A 149 -0.86 -34.28 -0.68
C ALA A 149 -2.19 -34.76 -0.08
N ASP A 150 -2.47 -34.43 1.18
CA ASP A 150 -3.73 -34.72 1.87
C ASP A 150 -4.79 -33.61 1.72
N HIS A 151 -4.58 -32.68 0.78
CA HIS A 151 -5.44 -31.52 0.52
C HIS A 151 -5.54 -30.53 1.68
N THR A 152 -4.57 -30.56 2.60
CA THR A 152 -4.41 -29.53 3.62
C THR A 152 -3.41 -28.46 3.18
N PHE A 153 -3.36 -27.37 3.94
CA PHE A 153 -2.40 -26.28 3.73
C PHE A 153 -1.56 -26.08 4.99
N ARG A 154 -0.29 -25.74 4.79
CA ARG A 154 0.63 -25.36 5.88
C ARG A 154 1.15 -23.95 5.65
N ASP A 155 1.08 -23.12 6.69
CA ASP A 155 1.77 -21.84 6.68
C ASP A 155 3.29 -22.05 6.63
N VAL A 156 3.91 -21.54 5.57
CA VAL A 156 5.36 -21.55 5.38
C VAL A 156 5.94 -20.14 5.23
N SER A 157 5.18 -19.10 5.54
CA SER A 157 5.49 -17.70 5.24
C SER A 157 6.84 -17.24 5.81
N GLU A 158 7.08 -17.50 7.10
CA GLU A 158 8.36 -17.16 7.74
C GLU A 158 9.52 -17.99 7.18
N LYS A 159 9.31 -19.31 7.03
CA LYS A 159 10.33 -20.22 6.49
C LYS A 159 10.74 -19.82 5.08
N ALA A 160 9.77 -19.43 4.26
CA ALA A 160 9.97 -18.97 2.90
C ALA A 160 10.42 -17.50 2.82
N LYS A 161 10.48 -16.77 3.95
CA LYS A 161 10.89 -15.36 4.05
C LYS A 161 10.00 -14.39 3.26
N ILE A 162 8.68 -14.66 3.29
CA ILE A 162 7.68 -13.94 2.50
C ILE A 162 6.49 -13.46 3.34
N SER A 163 6.65 -13.43 4.67
CA SER A 163 5.62 -12.92 5.59
C SER A 163 5.38 -11.41 5.47
N THR A 164 6.31 -10.68 4.82
CA THR A 164 6.25 -9.23 4.67
C THR A 164 6.43 -8.83 3.21
N ALA A 165 5.45 -8.11 2.68
CA ALA A 165 5.42 -7.56 1.33
C ALA A 165 4.69 -6.21 1.32
N GLU A 166 4.74 -5.49 2.45
CA GLU A 166 4.09 -4.19 2.66
C GLU A 166 2.56 -4.26 2.52
N TRP A 167 1.92 -3.14 2.15
CA TRP A 167 0.48 -3.07 1.94
C TRP A 167 0.12 -3.61 0.56
N SER A 168 0.03 -4.93 0.48
CA SER A 168 -0.16 -5.68 -0.76
C SER A 168 -1.60 -5.62 -1.25
N TRP A 169 -1.78 -5.34 -2.54
CA TRP A 169 -3.10 -5.26 -3.19
C TRP A 169 -3.34 -6.41 -4.17
N ASN A 170 -2.27 -6.90 -4.81
CA ASN A 170 -2.33 -8.07 -5.69
C ASN A 170 -1.00 -8.80 -5.70
N ALA A 171 -1.05 -10.11 -5.90
CA ALA A 171 0.12 -10.97 -5.99
C ALA A 171 -0.15 -12.15 -6.91
N ARG A 172 0.84 -12.54 -7.71
CA ARG A 172 0.76 -13.67 -8.65
C ARG A 172 2.12 -14.32 -8.83
N PHE A 173 2.07 -15.64 -8.88
CA PHE A 173 3.21 -16.46 -9.24
C PHE A 173 3.41 -16.48 -10.75
N ALA A 174 4.67 -16.40 -11.18
CA ALA A 174 5.12 -16.62 -12.54
C ALA A 174 6.63 -16.90 -12.51
N ASP A 175 7.12 -17.69 -13.46
CA ASP A 175 8.56 -17.78 -13.72
C ASP A 175 8.95 -16.51 -14.53
N LEU A 176 9.59 -15.54 -13.87
CA LEU A 176 9.83 -14.21 -14.45
C LEU A 176 11.24 -14.07 -15.03
N ASP A 177 12.14 -14.98 -14.70
CA ASP A 177 13.53 -15.00 -15.19
C ASP A 177 13.88 -16.27 -15.99
N ASN A 178 12.88 -17.11 -16.27
CA ASN A 178 12.96 -18.35 -17.03
C ASN A 178 13.92 -19.39 -16.40
N ASP A 179 13.97 -19.47 -15.06
CA ASP A 179 14.80 -20.42 -14.31
C ASP A 179 14.08 -21.73 -13.91
N GLU A 180 12.85 -21.91 -14.39
CA GLU A 180 11.92 -23.02 -14.08
C GLU A 180 11.34 -22.99 -12.65
N TRP A 181 11.55 -21.91 -11.88
CA TRP A 181 10.92 -21.69 -10.59
C TRP A 181 9.96 -20.50 -10.63
N GLN A 182 8.78 -20.68 -10.05
CA GLN A 182 7.83 -19.57 -9.98
C GLN A 182 8.25 -18.55 -8.93
N ASP A 183 8.58 -17.35 -9.39
CA ASP A 183 8.73 -16.14 -8.58
C ASP A 183 7.39 -15.59 -8.11
N LEU A 184 7.45 -14.56 -7.28
CA LEU A 184 6.27 -13.84 -6.80
C LEU A 184 6.45 -12.34 -7.00
N PHE A 185 5.58 -11.73 -7.82
CA PHE A 185 5.45 -10.29 -7.90
C PHE A 185 4.24 -9.82 -7.09
N VAL A 186 4.45 -8.80 -6.25
CA VAL A 186 3.43 -8.23 -5.38
C VAL A 186 3.35 -6.74 -5.63
N VAL A 187 2.17 -6.25 -6.00
CA VAL A 187 1.93 -4.80 -6.11
C VAL A 187 1.39 -4.23 -4.82
N ASN A 188 1.88 -3.04 -4.50
CA ASN A 188 1.61 -2.32 -3.27
C ASN A 188 0.94 -0.99 -3.55
N GLY A 189 0.28 -0.46 -2.53
CA GLY A 189 -0.22 0.91 -2.56
C GLY A 189 -0.81 1.32 -1.22
N VAL A 190 -0.47 2.52 -0.76
CA VAL A 190 -1.10 3.07 0.44
C VAL A 190 -1.86 4.34 0.11
N PRO A 191 -3.20 4.31 0.19
CA PRO A 191 -4.04 5.37 -0.36
C PRO A 191 -3.93 6.71 0.40
N ILE A 192 -3.54 6.67 1.68
CA ILE A 192 -3.69 7.80 2.62
C ILE A 192 -2.34 8.26 3.18
N THR A 193 -1.31 7.41 3.11
CA THR A 193 0.02 7.69 3.65
C THR A 193 1.09 7.33 2.64
N GLN A 194 2.16 8.12 2.63
CA GLN A 194 3.33 7.93 1.76
C GLN A 194 4.18 6.74 2.21
N GLU A 195 3.60 5.56 2.27
CA GLU A 195 4.42 4.37 2.13
C GLU A 195 4.71 4.22 0.64
N PHE A 196 5.78 4.87 0.19
CA PHE A 196 6.48 4.47 -1.03
C PHE A 196 7.17 3.14 -0.75
N ALA A 197 6.36 2.10 -0.61
CA ALA A 197 6.80 0.73 -0.70
C ALA A 197 6.89 0.40 -2.19
N SER A 198 8.06 -0.02 -2.63
CA SER A 198 8.18 -0.60 -3.97
C SER A 198 7.19 -1.75 -4.12
N ASN A 199 6.65 -1.93 -5.32
CA ASN A 199 6.17 -3.24 -5.75
C ASN A 199 7.30 -4.25 -5.54
N ASN A 200 7.00 -5.38 -4.91
CA ASN A 200 8.01 -6.35 -4.53
C ASN A 200 8.14 -7.42 -5.60
N PHE A 201 9.36 -7.64 -6.07
CA PHE A 201 9.73 -8.83 -6.81
C PHE A 201 10.50 -9.76 -5.89
N PHE A 202 9.95 -10.94 -5.66
CA PHE A 202 10.53 -11.97 -4.83
C PHE A 202 11.02 -13.11 -5.72
N HIS A 203 12.33 -13.17 -5.87
CA HIS A 203 13.02 -14.19 -6.65
C HIS A 203 13.07 -15.50 -5.87
N ASN A 204 12.62 -16.59 -6.48
CA ASN A 204 12.54 -17.90 -5.87
C ASN A 204 13.93 -18.54 -5.74
N GLN A 205 14.25 -19.05 -4.55
CA GLN A 205 15.52 -19.71 -4.26
C GLN A 205 15.37 -21.24 -4.38
N ASN A 206 15.05 -21.68 -5.60
CA ASN A 206 14.86 -23.09 -5.97
C ASN A 206 13.87 -23.85 -5.07
N GLY A 207 12.70 -23.26 -4.85
CA GLY A 207 11.58 -23.86 -4.11
C GLY A 207 11.72 -23.90 -2.60
N LYS A 208 12.72 -23.20 -2.05
CA LYS A 208 13.01 -23.23 -0.60
C LYS A 208 12.58 -21.97 0.13
N SER A 209 12.78 -20.82 -0.50
CA SER A 209 12.52 -19.50 0.06
C SER A 209 12.51 -18.45 -1.05
N PHE A 210 12.20 -17.21 -0.70
CA PHE A 210 12.26 -16.07 -1.59
C PHE A 210 13.32 -15.06 -1.15
N ALA A 211 13.79 -14.26 -2.11
CA ALA A 211 14.67 -13.12 -1.87
C ALA A 211 14.12 -11.87 -2.57
N PRO A 212 13.97 -10.72 -1.86
CA PRO A 212 13.56 -9.48 -2.51
C PRO A 212 14.64 -9.02 -3.49
N SER A 213 14.27 -8.87 -4.76
CA SER A 213 15.22 -8.65 -5.86
C SER A 213 14.76 -7.56 -6.85
N GLN A 214 13.73 -6.77 -6.52
CA GLN A 214 13.18 -5.76 -7.45
C GLN A 214 14.20 -4.76 -7.99
N VAL A 215 15.21 -4.36 -7.21
CA VAL A 215 16.25 -3.43 -7.68
C VAL A 215 17.17 -4.07 -8.71
N GLU A 216 17.58 -5.31 -8.48
CA GLU A 216 18.47 -6.07 -9.37
C GLU A 216 17.81 -6.35 -10.72
N PHE A 217 16.51 -6.62 -10.70
CA PHE A 217 15.71 -6.92 -11.89
C PHE A 217 15.07 -5.69 -12.53
N GLY A 218 15.35 -4.48 -12.02
CA GLY A 218 14.80 -3.24 -12.58
C GLY A 218 13.29 -3.06 -12.37
N LEU A 219 12.69 -3.81 -11.45
CA LEU A 219 11.27 -3.78 -11.06
C LEU A 219 11.00 -2.89 -9.83
N ASP A 220 11.98 -2.06 -9.46
CA ASP A 220 11.90 -1.10 -8.34
C ASP A 220 10.99 0.07 -8.71
N ASP A 221 9.69 -0.17 -8.58
CA ASP A 221 8.61 0.76 -8.88
C ASP A 221 7.81 1.09 -7.62
N HIS A 222 7.76 2.38 -7.29
CA HIS A 222 7.10 2.89 -6.09
C HIS A 222 5.72 3.47 -6.39
N ASP A 223 5.28 3.41 -7.65
CA ASP A 223 3.96 3.84 -8.06
C ASP A 223 2.89 2.86 -7.58
N HIS A 224 1.90 3.41 -6.86
CA HIS A 224 0.84 2.61 -6.24
C HIS A 224 0.05 1.86 -7.30
N SER A 225 0.05 0.54 -7.23
CA SER A 225 -0.58 -0.30 -8.24
C SER A 225 -1.63 -1.20 -7.60
N SER A 226 -2.86 -1.12 -8.09
CA SER A 226 -3.96 -1.97 -7.59
C SER A 226 -3.95 -3.36 -8.19
N SER A 227 -3.44 -3.47 -9.41
CA SER A 227 -3.48 -4.68 -10.20
C SER A 227 -2.50 -4.60 -11.37
N TYR A 228 -2.13 -5.77 -11.88
CA TYR A 228 -1.29 -5.91 -13.05
C TYR A 228 -1.66 -7.19 -13.82
N THR A 229 -1.07 -7.35 -15.01
CA THR A 229 -1.10 -8.59 -15.77
C THR A 229 0.29 -8.91 -16.30
N TYR A 230 0.57 -10.20 -16.43
CA TYR A 230 1.71 -10.70 -17.19
C TYR A 230 1.33 -10.88 -18.65
N ILE A 231 2.23 -10.53 -19.55
CA ILE A 231 2.10 -10.77 -20.99
C ILE A 231 3.50 -10.68 -21.61
N ASP A 232 3.84 -11.59 -22.51
CA ASP A 232 4.99 -11.46 -23.40
C ASP A 232 4.59 -10.56 -24.58
N ILE A 233 4.78 -9.24 -24.46
CA ILE A 233 4.25 -8.26 -25.42
C ILE A 233 5.13 -8.14 -26.66
N ASP A 234 6.44 -8.28 -26.50
CA ASP A 234 7.42 -8.12 -27.57
C ASP A 234 7.87 -9.45 -28.19
N ARG A 235 7.48 -10.58 -27.59
CA ARG A 235 7.66 -11.96 -28.07
C ARG A 235 9.10 -12.44 -28.00
N ASP A 236 9.86 -12.00 -27.01
CA ASP A 236 11.22 -12.48 -26.80
C ASP A 236 11.30 -13.71 -25.87
N GLY A 237 10.19 -14.04 -25.21
CA GLY A 237 10.01 -15.24 -24.40
C GLY A 237 10.15 -15.01 -22.89
N ASP A 238 10.44 -13.78 -22.43
CA ASP A 238 10.21 -13.40 -21.04
C ASP A 238 8.80 -12.81 -20.84
N LEU A 239 8.41 -12.61 -19.58
CA LEU A 239 7.09 -12.07 -19.24
C LEU A 239 7.21 -10.59 -18.87
N ASP A 240 6.53 -9.72 -19.62
CA ASP A 240 6.37 -8.32 -19.23
C ASP A 240 5.27 -8.14 -18.17
N ILE A 241 5.42 -7.08 -17.39
CA ILE A 241 4.45 -6.66 -16.38
C ILE A 241 3.77 -5.38 -16.85
N ILE A 242 2.45 -5.42 -17.01
CA ILE A 242 1.63 -4.23 -17.25
C ILE A 242 0.78 -3.96 -16.01
N ALA A 243 1.11 -2.90 -15.28
CA ALA A 243 0.41 -2.48 -14.07
C ALA A 243 -0.50 -1.27 -14.32
N ASN A 244 -1.62 -1.20 -13.59
CA ASN A 244 -2.45 0.00 -13.54
C ASN A 244 -2.13 0.79 -12.27
N THR A 245 -1.59 1.98 -12.47
CA THR A 245 -1.21 2.86 -11.38
C THR A 245 -2.37 3.74 -10.92
N LEU A 246 -2.52 3.84 -9.60
CA LEU A 246 -3.49 4.69 -8.93
C LEU A 246 -2.79 5.95 -8.41
N TYR A 247 -2.99 7.05 -9.13
CA TYR A 247 -2.67 8.38 -8.65
C TYR A 247 -3.95 9.06 -8.18
N SER A 248 -4.26 8.97 -6.90
CA SER A 248 -5.33 9.79 -6.31
C SER A 248 -4.93 10.24 -4.92
N PRO A 249 -4.96 11.55 -4.63
CA PRO A 249 -5.25 11.97 -3.27
C PRO A 249 -6.71 11.60 -3.03
N PHE A 250 -7.03 10.92 -1.93
CA PHE A 250 -8.44 10.74 -1.56
C PHE A 250 -9.05 12.09 -1.17
#